data_AF-A0A0S4N8M5-F1
#
_entry.id   AF-A0A0S4N8M5-F1
#
_cell.length_a   1.000
_cell.length_b   1.000
_cell.length_c   1.000
_cell.angle_alpha   90.00
_cell.angle_beta   90.00
_cell.angle_gamma   90.00
#
_symmetry.space_group_name_H-M   'P 1'
#
loop_
_entity.id
_entity.type
_entity.pdbx_description
1 polymer ?
#
loop_
_entity_poly.entity_id
_entity_poly.type
_entity_poly.pdbx_seq_one_letter_code
_entity_poly.pdbx_strand_id
1 'polypeptide(L)'
;MPLLQLLVKVVKILRAHGTPGQVAAGFAFGMCLGLIPWDTLHGFFIWFLVIILNVNFGAVLLGLAIFSSIAYIFDPIFHSIGYWLLVDVEFLREFWTSLYQSPVIPFTRFYNTVVMGSTSISMILFVPVLILTRWLVKNYRVKIDPHIQKLPLFQMFKATKIYNIYQKIKVLSEL
;
A
#
# COMPACT_ATOMS: atom_id res chain seq x y z
N MET A 1 -8.61 9.56 -20.86
CA MET A 1 -9.23 8.47 -20.08
C MET A 1 -8.42 8.21 -18.80
N PRO A 2 -8.97 8.48 -17.61
CA PRO A 2 -8.28 8.32 -16.32
C PRO A 2 -7.91 6.85 -16.01
N LEU A 3 -8.73 5.89 -16.44
CA LEU A 3 -8.47 4.46 -16.27
C LEU A 3 -7.16 4.01 -16.95
N LEU A 4 -6.91 4.47 -18.17
CA LEU A 4 -5.69 4.16 -18.90
C LEU A 4 -4.44 4.73 -18.19
N GLN A 5 -4.56 5.92 -17.59
CA GLN A 5 -3.47 6.54 -16.84
C GLN A 5 -3.16 5.78 -15.55
N LEU A 6 -4.19 5.25 -14.86
CA LEU A 6 -4.03 4.38 -13.70
C LEU A 6 -3.26 3.11 -14.08
N LEU A 7 -3.68 2.42 -15.15
CA LEU A 7 -3.00 1.22 -15.65
C LEU A 7 -1.53 1.49 -15.99
N VAL A 8 -1.24 2.61 -16.66
CA VAL A 8 0.14 3.03 -16.97
C VAL A 8 0.95 3.31 -15.69
N LYS A 9 0.35 3.93 -14.66
CA LYS A 9 1.01 4.16 -13.37
C LYS A 9 1.33 2.84 -12.66
N VAL A 10 0.38 1.90 -12.62
CA VAL A 10 0.58 0.56 -12.05
C VAL A 10 1.73 -0.16 -12.76
N VAL A 11 1.73 -0.18 -14.09
CA VAL A 11 2.82 -0.76 -14.89
C VAL A 11 4.16 -0.09 -14.57
N LYS A 12 4.19 1.24 -14.45
CA LYS A 12 5.42 1.97 -14.08
C LYS A 12 5.91 1.58 -12.68
N ILE A 13 5.02 1.40 -11.71
CA ILE A 13 5.37 0.98 -10.34
C ILE A 13 5.95 -0.44 -10.36
N LEU A 14 5.31 -1.38 -11.07
CA LEU A 14 5.81 -2.75 -11.19
C LEU A 14 7.20 -2.82 -11.86
N ARG A 15 7.47 -1.88 -12.78
CA ARG A 15 8.76 -1.72 -13.48
C ARG A 15 9.76 -0.81 -12.78
N ALA A 16 9.35 -0.07 -11.75
CA ALA A 16 10.19 0.92 -11.12
C ALA A 16 11.46 0.26 -10.55
N HIS A 17 12.54 1.04 -10.51
CA HIS A 17 13.80 0.60 -9.91
C HIS A 17 13.55 0.06 -8.48
N GLY A 18 14.23 -1.03 -8.16
CA GLY A 18 14.07 -1.77 -6.91
C GLY A 18 13.82 -3.26 -7.14
N THR A 19 14.15 -4.07 -6.14
CA THR A 19 13.94 -5.52 -6.17
C THR A 19 12.44 -5.86 -6.10
N PRO A 20 11.99 -7.04 -6.59
CA PRO A 20 10.63 -7.50 -6.37
C PRO A 20 10.22 -7.51 -4.89
N GLY A 21 11.18 -7.71 -3.98
CA GLY A 21 10.97 -7.63 -2.54
C GLY A 21 10.63 -6.22 -2.06
N GLN A 22 11.33 -5.18 -2.54
CA GLN A 22 11.04 -3.78 -2.18
C GLN A 22 9.66 -3.32 -2.68
N VAL A 23 9.25 -3.76 -3.87
CA VAL A 23 7.90 -3.49 -4.40
C VAL A 23 6.85 -4.20 -3.55
N ALA A 24 7.08 -5.47 -3.22
CA ALA A 24 6.16 -6.25 -2.42
C ALA A 24 6.01 -5.73 -0.98
N ALA A 25 7.13 -5.40 -0.33
CA ALA A 25 7.12 -4.79 1.00
C ALA A 25 6.41 -3.43 0.97
N GLY A 26 6.68 -2.60 -0.04
CA GLY A 26 5.98 -1.33 -0.22
C GLY A 26 4.47 -1.53 -0.34
N PHE A 27 4.02 -2.45 -1.19
CA PHE A 27 2.60 -2.75 -1.34
C PHE A 27 1.96 -3.31 -0.06
N ALA A 28 2.65 -4.18 0.68
CA ALA A 28 2.17 -4.73 1.94
C ALA A 28 2.08 -3.67 3.06
N PHE A 29 3.04 -2.74 3.15
CA PHE A 29 2.91 -1.59 4.05
C PHE A 29 1.79 -0.65 3.61
N GLY A 30 1.65 -0.43 2.30
CA GLY A 30 0.52 0.30 1.73
C GLY A 30 -0.83 -0.32 2.09
N MET A 31 -0.93 -1.65 2.09
CA MET A 31 -2.10 -2.37 2.58
C MET A 31 -2.42 -2.03 4.04
N CYS A 32 -1.45 -2.15 4.94
CA CYS A 32 -1.67 -1.83 6.35
C CYS A 32 -2.12 -0.36 6.52
N LEU A 33 -1.46 0.57 5.85
CA LEU A 33 -1.81 2.00 5.88
C LEU A 33 -3.17 2.31 5.26
N GLY A 34 -3.63 1.49 4.31
CA GLY A 34 -4.94 1.64 3.67
C GLY A 34 -6.07 1.04 4.51
N LEU A 35 -5.82 -0.07 5.21
CA LEU A 35 -6.81 -0.75 6.03
C LEU A 35 -7.01 -0.10 7.40
N ILE A 36 -5.94 0.38 8.01
CA ILE A 36 -5.95 0.97 9.36
C ILE A 36 -6.33 2.46 9.26
N PRO A 37 -7.25 2.95 10.12
CA PRO A 37 -7.53 4.38 10.22
C PRO A 37 -6.26 5.23 10.44
N TRP A 38 -6.17 6.35 9.73
CA TRP A 38 -4.94 7.15 9.62
C TRP A 38 -4.49 7.81 10.94
N ASP A 39 -5.41 7.98 11.88
CA ASP A 39 -5.25 8.72 13.13
C ASP A 39 -4.82 7.82 14.30
N THR A 40 -3.86 6.92 14.04
CA THR A 40 -3.34 5.93 15.00
C THR A 40 -1.81 5.98 15.12
N LEU A 41 -1.27 5.82 16.33
CA LEU A 41 0.17 5.84 16.58
C LEU A 41 0.94 4.80 15.75
N HIS A 42 0.40 3.59 15.61
CA HIS A 42 1.05 2.54 14.83
C HIS A 42 0.95 2.79 13.31
N GLY A 43 -0.06 3.53 12.83
CA GLY A 43 -0.09 4.04 11.46
C GLY A 43 1.09 4.97 11.17
N PHE A 44 1.40 5.90 12.09
CA PHE A 44 2.61 6.74 11.99
C PHE A 44 3.90 5.91 12.05
N PHE A 45 3.94 4.89 12.92
CA PHE A 45 5.09 3.98 12.99
C PHE A 45 5.31 3.22 11.67
N ILE A 46 4.25 2.78 10.99
CA ILE A 46 4.36 2.14 9.68
C ILE A 46 4.89 3.13 8.63
N TRP A 47 4.44 4.39 8.63
CA TRP A 47 5.02 5.41 7.75
C TRP A 47 6.52 5.61 8.00
N PHE A 48 6.93 5.63 9.26
CA PHE A 48 8.34 5.69 9.65
C PHE A 48 9.13 4.48 9.12
N LEU A 49 8.59 3.26 9.23
CA LEU A 49 9.19 2.05 8.65
C LEU A 49 9.31 2.14 7.12
N VAL A 50 8.29 2.67 6.43
CA VAL A 50 8.32 2.86 4.97
C VAL A 50 9.51 3.74 4.55
N ILE A 51 9.80 4.80 5.31
CA ILE A 51 10.90 5.72 5.00
C ILE A 51 12.26 5.06 5.22
N ILE A 52 12.43 4.31 6.31
CA ILE A 52 13.73 3.70 6.67
C ILE A 52 14.04 2.45 5.85
N LEU A 53 13.04 1.62 5.55
CA LEU A 53 13.25 0.32 4.90
C LEU A 53 13.48 0.40 3.38
N ASN A 54 13.58 1.62 2.81
CA ASN A 54 13.80 1.86 1.39
C ASN A 54 12.90 0.98 0.49
N VAL A 55 11.62 0.93 0.84
CA VAL A 55 10.61 0.21 0.06
C VAL A 55 10.17 1.05 -1.14
N ASN A 56 9.52 0.42 -2.13
CA ASN A 56 9.05 1.17 -3.30
C ASN A 56 7.84 2.05 -2.91
N PHE A 57 8.06 3.37 -2.82
CA PHE A 57 7.02 4.31 -2.42
C PHE A 57 5.81 4.32 -3.37
N GLY A 58 6.04 4.11 -4.67
CA GLY A 58 4.94 3.97 -5.64
C GLY A 58 4.04 2.78 -5.32
N ALA A 59 4.63 1.66 -4.87
CA ALA A 59 3.89 0.49 -4.43
C ALA A 59 3.15 0.72 -3.11
N VAL A 60 3.72 1.50 -2.18
CA VAL A 60 3.04 1.94 -0.96
C VAL A 60 1.77 2.72 -1.30
N LEU A 61 1.88 3.74 -2.15
CA LEU A 61 0.72 4.54 -2.57
C LEU A 61 -0.34 3.70 -3.30
N LEU A 62 0.08 2.73 -4.11
CA LEU A 62 -0.83 1.82 -4.80
C LEU A 62 -1.58 0.92 -3.82
N GLY A 63 -0.86 0.30 -2.87
CA GLY A 63 -1.46 -0.49 -1.80
C GLY A 63 -2.44 0.34 -0.99
N LEU A 64 -2.01 1.52 -0.53
CA LEU A 64 -2.85 2.44 0.24
C LEU A 64 -4.14 2.77 -0.49
N ALA A 65 -4.08 3.16 -1.77
CA ALA A 65 -5.27 3.53 -2.54
C ALA A 65 -6.24 2.36 -2.77
N ILE A 66 -5.70 1.16 -3.03
CA ILE A 66 -6.54 -0.04 -3.23
C ILE A 66 -7.19 -0.44 -1.91
N PHE A 67 -6.40 -0.55 -0.85
CA PHE A 67 -6.88 -1.07 0.42
C PHE A 67 -7.71 -0.08 1.22
N SER A 68 -7.55 1.24 1.04
CA SER A 68 -8.47 2.22 1.62
C SER A 68 -9.87 2.12 1.00
N SER A 69 -9.95 1.80 -0.30
CA SER A 69 -11.22 1.55 -0.97
C SER A 69 -11.87 0.26 -0.47
N ILE A 70 -11.06 -0.79 -0.24
CA ILE A 70 -11.52 -2.05 0.35
C ILE A 70 -11.97 -1.84 1.80
N ALA A 71 -11.24 -1.04 2.58
CA ALA A 71 -11.53 -0.82 4.00
C ALA A 71 -12.96 -0.30 4.22
N TYR A 72 -13.42 0.61 3.36
CA TYR A 72 -14.79 1.14 3.43
C TYR A 72 -15.86 0.04 3.26
N ILE A 73 -15.60 -0.95 2.40
CA ILE A 73 -16.54 -2.05 2.15
C ILE A 73 -16.49 -3.08 3.28
N PHE A 74 -15.31 -3.33 3.84
CA PHE A 74 -15.07 -4.34 4.87
C PHE A 74 -15.17 -3.79 6.31
N ASP A 75 -15.55 -2.53 6.49
CA ASP A 75 -15.68 -1.87 7.79
C ASP A 75 -16.56 -2.67 8.79
N PRO A 76 -17.73 -3.23 8.40
CA PRO A 76 -18.53 -4.07 9.30
C PRO A 76 -17.79 -5.32 9.79
N ILE A 77 -16.95 -5.92 8.93
CA ILE A 77 -16.16 -7.10 9.29
C ILE A 77 -15.06 -6.73 10.29
N PHE A 78 -14.41 -5.58 10.09
CA PHE A 78 -13.41 -5.07 11.04
C PHE A 78 -14.06 -4.77 12.39
N HIS A 79 -15.22 -4.12 12.39
CA HIS A 79 -15.99 -3.87 13.60
C HIS A 79 -16.31 -5.16 14.34
N SER A 80 -16.86 -6.18 13.67
CA SER A 80 -17.20 -7.46 14.30
C SER A 80 -16.00 -8.17 14.90
N ILE A 81 -14.87 -8.22 14.18
CA ILE A 81 -13.65 -8.86 14.68
C ILE A 81 -13.06 -8.10 15.87
N GLY A 82 -13.03 -6.76 15.80
CA GLY A 82 -12.54 -5.95 16.91
C GLY A 82 -13.46 -6.00 18.13
N TYR A 83 -14.77 -6.04 17.93
CA TYR A 83 -15.73 -6.21 19.01
C TYR A 83 -15.53 -7.56 19.70
N TRP A 84 -15.45 -8.64 18.93
CA TRP A 84 -15.16 -9.97 19.47
C TRP A 84 -13.88 -9.97 20.31
N LEU A 85 -12.80 -9.39 19.79
CA LEU A 85 -11.50 -9.40 20.45
C LEU A 85 -11.45 -8.52 21.72
N LEU A 86 -12.14 -7.39 21.73
CA LEU A 86 -12.13 -6.43 22.85
C LEU A 86 -13.20 -6.75 23.91
N VAL A 87 -14.33 -7.33 23.52
CA VAL A 87 -15.53 -7.45 24.37
C VAL A 87 -15.87 -8.90 24.68
N ASP A 88 -15.97 -9.76 23.66
CA ASP A 88 -16.47 -11.14 23.83
C ASP A 88 -15.39 -12.07 24.43
N VAL A 89 -14.11 -11.79 24.21
CA VAL A 89 -13.00 -12.57 24.77
C VAL A 89 -12.71 -12.12 26.21
N GLU A 90 -13.46 -12.68 27.17
CA GLU A 90 -13.42 -12.29 28.59
C GLU A 90 -12.01 -12.34 29.21
N PHE A 91 -11.22 -13.36 28.92
CA PHE A 91 -9.89 -13.52 29.53
C PHE A 91 -8.89 -12.42 29.10
N LEU A 92 -9.15 -11.72 27.99
CA LEU A 92 -8.32 -10.60 27.52
C LEU A 92 -8.70 -9.27 28.18
N ARG A 93 -9.78 -9.19 28.97
CA ARG A 93 -10.25 -7.93 29.56
C ARG A 93 -9.20 -7.25 30.43
N GLU A 94 -8.54 -7.99 31.32
CA GLU A 94 -7.48 -7.44 32.18
C GLU A 94 -6.26 -6.99 31.35
N PHE A 95 -5.94 -7.74 30.29
CA PHE A 95 -4.88 -7.37 29.37
C PHE A 95 -5.18 -6.03 28.68
N TRP A 96 -6.38 -5.88 28.11
CA TRP A 96 -6.81 -4.62 27.48
C TRP A 96 -6.86 -3.46 28.47
N THR A 97 -7.37 -3.68 29.68
CA THR A 97 -7.39 -2.66 30.74
C THR A 97 -5.98 -2.19 31.10
N SER A 98 -5.03 -3.11 31.25
CA SER A 98 -3.64 -2.76 31.56
C SER A 98 -2.98 -1.94 30.44
N LEU A 99 -3.25 -2.29 29.16
CA LEU A 99 -2.76 -1.53 28.01
C LEU A 99 -3.39 -0.14 27.94
N TYR A 100 -4.68 -0.02 28.24
CA TYR A 100 -5.40 1.26 28.23
C TYR A 100 -4.89 2.21 29.31
N GLN A 101 -4.43 1.70 30.45
CA GLN A 101 -3.87 2.51 31.53
C GLN A 101 -2.42 2.96 31.27
N SER A 102 -1.77 2.41 30.25
CA SER A 102 -0.39 2.80 29.91
C SER A 102 -0.33 4.21 29.30
N PRO A 103 0.81 4.92 29.42
CA PRO A 103 0.91 6.31 28.95
C PRO A 103 0.91 6.45 27.41
N VAL A 104 1.27 5.40 26.66
CA VAL A 104 1.52 5.50 25.22
C VAL A 104 0.57 4.64 24.39
N ILE A 105 0.21 3.44 24.84
CA ILE A 105 -0.59 2.50 24.05
C ILE A 105 -1.98 3.03 23.67
N PRO A 106 -2.69 3.84 24.49
CA PRO A 106 -3.97 4.43 24.08
C PRO A 106 -3.91 5.26 22.79
N PHE A 107 -2.76 5.85 22.44
CA PHE A 107 -2.59 6.55 21.16
C PHE A 107 -2.63 5.63 19.94
N THR A 108 -2.51 4.32 20.11
CA THR A 108 -2.81 3.34 19.05
C THR A 108 -4.29 3.25 18.73
N ARG A 109 -5.16 3.72 19.64
CA ARG A 109 -6.63 3.62 19.56
C ARG A 109 -7.14 2.19 19.42
N PHE A 110 -6.42 1.22 19.97
CA PHE A 110 -6.83 -0.18 19.98
C PHE A 110 -8.22 -0.41 20.62
N TYR A 111 -8.71 0.52 21.46
CA TYR A 111 -10.05 0.46 22.06
C TYR A 111 -11.19 0.75 21.07
N ASN A 112 -10.88 1.20 19.85
CA ASN A 112 -11.85 1.31 18.77
C ASN A 112 -11.93 -0.04 18.02
N THR A 113 -13.13 -0.60 17.89
CA THR A 113 -13.33 -1.94 17.30
C THR A 113 -12.90 -1.99 15.83
N VAL A 114 -13.15 -0.96 15.04
CA VAL A 114 -12.71 -0.91 13.63
C VAL A 114 -11.19 -0.87 13.55
N VAL A 115 -10.52 -0.05 14.37
CA VAL A 115 -9.05 -0.03 14.45
C VAL A 115 -8.52 -1.39 14.86
N MET A 116 -9.07 -2.00 15.92
CA MET A 116 -8.59 -3.29 16.41
C MET A 116 -8.73 -4.41 15.38
N GLY A 117 -9.89 -4.48 14.73
CA GLY A 117 -10.16 -5.50 13.71
C GLY A 117 -9.32 -5.31 12.45
N SER A 118 -9.24 -4.08 11.94
CA SER A 118 -8.43 -3.75 10.76
C SER A 118 -6.93 -3.97 11.00
N THR A 119 -6.42 -3.61 12.18
CA THR A 119 -5.02 -3.86 12.58
C THR A 119 -4.73 -5.36 12.69
N SER A 120 -5.63 -6.12 13.33
CA SER A 120 -5.48 -7.58 13.46
C SER A 120 -5.48 -8.28 12.10
N ILE A 121 -6.42 -7.91 11.21
CA ILE A 121 -6.49 -8.44 9.84
C ILE A 121 -5.25 -8.03 9.04
N SER A 122 -4.81 -6.78 9.16
CA SER A 122 -3.62 -6.30 8.47
C SER A 122 -2.38 -7.09 8.87
N MET A 123 -2.20 -7.40 10.16
CA MET A 123 -1.10 -8.23 10.66
C MET A 123 -1.14 -9.65 10.08
N ILE A 124 -2.32 -10.27 10.04
CA ILE A 124 -2.51 -11.63 9.49
C ILE A 124 -2.22 -11.63 7.97
N LEU A 125 -2.74 -10.64 7.24
CA LEU A 125 -2.61 -10.55 5.79
C LEU A 125 -1.24 -10.06 5.31
N PHE A 126 -0.43 -9.45 6.18
CA PHE A 126 0.85 -8.84 5.80
C PHE A 126 1.77 -9.82 5.09
N VAL A 127 2.02 -10.98 5.70
CA VAL A 127 2.91 -12.01 5.14
C VAL A 127 2.36 -12.62 3.85
N PRO A 128 1.08 -13.07 3.78
CA PRO A 128 0.46 -13.51 2.54
C PRO A 128 0.58 -12.50 1.40
N VAL A 129 0.26 -11.22 1.65
CA VAL A 129 0.30 -10.17 0.62
C VAL A 129 1.73 -9.85 0.20
N LEU A 130 2.70 -9.88 1.12
CA LEU A 130 4.11 -9.72 0.79
C LEU A 130 4.60 -10.85 -0.14
N ILE A 131 4.29 -12.10 0.17
CA ILE A 131 4.71 -13.26 -0.64
C ILE A 131 4.02 -13.22 -2.00
N LEU A 132 2.70 -13.01 -2.02
CA LEU A 132 1.90 -12.96 -3.24
C LEU A 132 2.37 -11.83 -4.16
N THR A 133 2.53 -10.62 -3.62
CA THR A 133 2.98 -9.47 -4.42
C THR A 133 4.38 -9.70 -4.95
N ARG A 134 5.29 -10.28 -4.16
CA ARG A 134 6.66 -10.60 -4.62
C ARG A 134 6.63 -11.58 -5.79
N TRP A 135 5.79 -12.62 -5.69
CA TRP A 135 5.60 -13.60 -6.75
C TRP A 135 5.01 -12.93 -8.01
N LEU A 136 3.97 -12.10 -7.88
CA LEU A 136 3.35 -11.38 -8.99
C LEU A 136 4.35 -10.47 -9.71
N VAL A 137 5.11 -9.65 -8.96
CA VAL A 137 6.10 -8.73 -9.52
C VAL A 137 7.22 -9.49 -10.24
N LYS A 138 7.72 -10.59 -9.65
CA LYS A 138 8.75 -11.42 -10.29
C LYS A 138 8.26 -12.01 -11.61
N ASN A 139 7.06 -12.62 -11.62
CA ASN A 139 6.49 -13.21 -12.83
C ASN A 139 6.16 -12.15 -13.89
N TYR A 140 5.64 -11.00 -13.46
CA TYR A 140 5.35 -9.88 -14.35
C TYR A 140 6.60 -9.41 -15.10
N ARG A 141 7.71 -9.18 -14.38
CA ARG A 141 8.96 -8.69 -14.99
C ARG A 141 9.58 -9.68 -15.97
N VAL A 142 9.47 -10.98 -15.72
CA VAL A 142 10.08 -12.02 -16.57
C VAL A 142 9.18 -12.35 -17.76
N LYS A 143 7.88 -12.56 -17.53
CA LYS A 143 6.98 -13.12 -18.54
C LYS A 143 6.18 -12.05 -19.28
N ILE A 144 5.74 -10.99 -18.60
CA ILE A 144 4.73 -10.06 -19.12
C ILE A 144 5.37 -8.79 -19.67
N ASP A 145 6.36 -8.22 -18.98
CA ASP A 145 7.03 -6.98 -19.40
C ASP A 145 7.62 -7.06 -20.83
N PRO A 146 8.26 -8.17 -21.26
CA PRO A 146 8.78 -8.28 -22.63
C PRO A 146 7.69 -8.18 -23.71
N HIS A 147 6.46 -8.64 -23.41
CA HIS A 147 5.33 -8.55 -24.33
C HIS A 147 4.71 -7.15 -24.32
N ILE A 148 4.59 -6.52 -23.15
CA ILE A 148 4.06 -5.16 -23.01
C ILE A 148 4.94 -4.15 -23.76
N GLN A 149 6.26 -4.34 -23.79
CA GLN A 149 7.18 -3.45 -24.53
C GLN A 149 6.95 -3.43 -26.05
N LYS A 150 6.36 -4.50 -26.61
CA LYS A 150 6.06 -4.60 -28.03
C LYS A 150 4.73 -3.92 -28.41
N LEU A 151 3.92 -3.52 -27.43
CA LEU A 151 2.63 -2.89 -27.71
C LEU A 151 2.81 -1.44 -28.20
N PRO A 152 2.23 -1.05 -29.34
CA PRO A 152 2.41 0.28 -29.93
C PRO A 152 1.91 1.41 -29.02
N LEU A 153 0.81 1.17 -28.29
CA LEU A 153 0.30 2.08 -27.25
C LEU A 153 1.35 2.40 -26.19
N PHE A 154 2.15 1.42 -25.76
CA PHE A 154 3.16 1.63 -24.72
C PHE A 154 4.36 2.44 -25.23
N GLN A 155 4.72 2.27 -26.51
CA GLN A 155 5.77 3.05 -27.18
C GLN A 155 5.36 4.52 -27.36
N MET A 156 4.10 4.79 -27.71
CA MET A 156 3.55 6.15 -27.81
C MET A 156 3.58 6.90 -26.46
N PHE A 157 3.37 6.21 -25.34
CA PHE A 157 3.48 6.81 -23.99
C PHE A 157 4.92 7.08 -23.54
N LYS A 158 5.91 6.30 -24.01
CA LYS A 158 7.33 6.63 -23.81
C LYS A 158 7.72 7.88 -24.62
N ALA A 159 7.24 7.97 -25.86
CA ALA A 159 7.53 9.10 -26.75
C ALA A 159 6.93 10.42 -26.22
N THR A 160 5.69 10.43 -25.75
CA THR A 160 4.98 11.67 -25.37
C THR A 160 5.59 12.45 -24.19
N LYS A 161 6.31 11.81 -23.26
CA LYS A 161 6.93 12.53 -22.12
C LYS A 161 8.31 13.12 -22.42
N ILE A 162 9.10 12.50 -23.30
CA ILE A 162 10.47 12.95 -23.62
C ILE A 162 10.48 13.80 -24.90
N TYR A 163 9.68 13.43 -25.89
CA TYR A 163 9.59 14.15 -27.17
C TYR A 163 9.08 15.59 -27.00
N ASN A 164 8.08 15.79 -26.13
CA ASN A 164 7.51 17.13 -25.90
C ASN A 164 8.45 18.06 -25.09
N ILE A 165 9.30 17.52 -24.21
CA ILE A 165 10.30 18.31 -23.49
C ILE A 165 11.47 18.66 -24.42
N TYR A 166 11.91 17.72 -25.25
CA TYR A 166 12.98 17.94 -26.23
C TYR A 166 12.60 18.99 -27.28
N GLN A 167 11.36 18.93 -27.79
CA GLN A 167 10.81 19.95 -28.69
C GLN A 167 10.74 21.33 -28.01
N LYS A 168 10.30 21.39 -26.75
CA LYS A 168 10.16 22.67 -26.02
C LYS A 168 11.52 23.31 -25.71
N ILE A 169 12.54 22.52 -25.41
CA ILE A 169 13.91 23.02 -25.17
C ILE A 169 14.56 23.45 -26.49
N LYS A 170 14.37 22.70 -27.58
CA LYS A 170 14.92 23.05 -28.90
C LYS A 170 14.35 24.38 -29.44
N VAL A 171 13.05 24.61 -29.28
CA VAL A 171 12.40 25.86 -29.70
C VAL A 171 12.86 27.06 -28.84
N LEU A 172 13.20 26.84 -27.58
CA LEU A 172 13.73 27.88 -26.68
C LEU A 172 15.22 28.18 -26.88
N SER A 173 15.99 27.28 -27.48
CA SER A 173 17.41 27.50 -27.83
C SER A 173 17.63 28.15 -29.20
N GLU A 174 16.57 28.27 -30.00
CA GLU A 174 16.58 28.89 -31.33
C GLU A 174 15.95 30.32 -31.31
N LEU A 175 15.61 30.85 -30.12
CA LEU A 175 15.21 32.23 -29.84
C LEU A 175 16.36 32.98 -29.15
#